data_AF-A0A9E4D344-F1
#
_entry.id   AF-A0A9E4D344-F1
#
_cell.length_a   1.000
_cell.length_b   1.000
_cell.length_c   1.000
_cell.angle_alpha   90.00
_cell.angle_beta   90.00
_cell.angle_gamma   90.00
#
_symmetry.space_group_name_H-M   'P 1'
#
loop_
_entity.id
_entity.type
_entity.pdbx_description
1 polymer ?
#
loop_
_entity_poly.entity_id
_entity_poly.type
_entity_poly.pdbx_seq_one_letter_code
_entity_poly.pdbx_strand_id
1 'polypeptide(L)'
;MRVISLLCYALAGLLGAAAIAFNLYAQSLACAFGNAGGRCRLRWPWQMAAEDVQIFVLIPLIGVGVLVLLGWLAGRAGRRQG
;
A
#
# COMPACT_ATOMS: atom_id res chain seq x y z
N MET A 1 -8.90 24.57 2.90
CA MET A 1 -8.42 23.30 2.28
C MET A 1 -8.09 22.17 3.28
N ARG A 2 -8.44 22.27 4.56
CA ARG A 2 -8.10 21.24 5.57
C ARG A 2 -8.80 19.89 5.34
N VAL A 3 -10.05 19.92 4.86
CA VAL A 3 -10.84 18.71 4.55
C VAL A 3 -10.19 17.88 3.44
N ILE A 4 -9.70 18.52 2.37
CA ILE A 4 -9.02 17.85 1.25
C ILE A 4 -7.74 17.15 1.74
N SER A 5 -6.95 17.84 2.57
CA SER A 5 -5.74 17.26 3.17
C SER A 5 -6.05 16.03 4.02
N LEU A 6 -7.09 16.10 4.86
CA LEU A 6 -7.55 14.97 5.69
C LEU A 6 -8.03 13.79 4.83
N LEU A 7 -8.80 14.06 3.76
CA LEU A 7 -9.26 13.04 2.83
C LEU A 7 -8.08 12.34 2.16
N CYS A 8 -7.08 13.07 1.69
CA CYS A 8 -5.88 12.49 1.09
C CYS A 8 -5.13 11.57 2.07
N TYR A 9 -4.98 11.96 3.34
CA TYR A 9 -4.33 11.12 4.34
C TYR A 9 -5.18 9.88 4.70
N ALA A 10 -6.50 10.03 4.81
CA ALA A 10 -7.40 8.90 5.04
C ALA A 10 -7.35 7.89 3.89
N LEU A 11 -7.39 8.37 2.65
CA LEU A 11 -7.23 7.56 1.43
C LEU A 11 -5.85 6.88 1.39
N ALA A 12 -4.78 7.59 1.75
CA ALA A 12 -3.44 7.01 1.83
C ALA A 12 -3.37 5.86 2.84
N GLY A 13 -3.97 6.04 4.03
CA GLY A 13 -4.07 5.00 5.05
C GLY A 13 -4.87 3.79 4.59
N LEU A 14 -6.03 4.02 3.97
CA LEU A 14 -6.88 2.96 3.42
C LEU A 14 -6.18 2.18 2.30
N LEU A 15 -5.51 2.87 1.38
CA LEU A 15 -4.76 2.25 0.29
C LEU A 15 -3.63 1.38 0.83
N GLY A 16 -2.86 1.88 1.81
CA GLY A 16 -1.80 1.12 2.47
C GLY A 16 -2.32 -0.12 3.18
N ALA A 17 -3.41 0.01 3.94
CA ALA A 17 -4.06 -1.12 4.62
C ALA A 17 -4.59 -2.16 3.63
N ALA A 18 -5.26 -1.72 2.56
CA ALA A 18 -5.77 -2.60 1.51
C ALA A 18 -4.63 -3.36 0.80
N ALA A 19 -3.51 -2.69 0.51
CA ALA A 19 -2.35 -3.34 -0.11
C ALA A 19 -1.73 -4.42 0.79
N ILE A 20 -1.60 -4.15 2.10
CA ILE A 20 -1.11 -5.14 3.07
C ILE A 20 -2.07 -6.33 3.15
N ALA A 21 -3.38 -6.07 3.29
CA ALA A 21 -4.39 -7.11 3.37
C ALA A 21 -4.41 -7.97 2.09
N PHE A 22 -4.31 -7.34 0.92
CA PHE A 22 -4.26 -8.03 -0.36
C PHE A 22 -3.01 -8.89 -0.52
N ASN A 23 -1.84 -8.41 -0.06
CA ASN A 23 -0.61 -9.20 -0.08
C ASN A 23 -0.72 -10.45 0.80
N LEU A 24 -1.21 -10.29 2.03
CA LEU A 24 -1.46 -11.42 2.95
C LEU A 24 -2.46 -12.41 2.36
N TYR A 25 -3.53 -11.92 1.74
CA TYR A 25 -4.52 -12.74 1.07
C TYR A 25 -3.91 -13.53 -0.09
N ALA A 26 -3.18 -12.87 -0.99
CA ALA A 26 -2.51 -13.52 -2.12
C ALA A 26 -1.52 -14.60 -1.66
N GLN A 27 -0.74 -14.34 -0.61
CA GLN A 27 0.16 -15.35 -0.04
C GLN A 27 -0.59 -16.51 0.60
N SER A 28 -1.70 -16.25 1.28
CA SER A 28 -2.53 -17.31 1.86
C SER A 28 -3.15 -18.22 0.80
N LEU A 29 -3.61 -17.66 -0.32
CA LEU A 29 -4.09 -18.43 -1.47
C LEU A 29 -2.96 -19.24 -2.12
N ALA A 30 -1.81 -18.63 -2.36
CA ALA A 30 -0.65 -19.32 -2.89
C ALA A 30 -0.22 -20.50 -1.98
N CYS A 31 -0.35 -20.34 -0.66
CA CYS A 31 -0.14 -21.42 0.29
C CYS A 31 -1.17 -22.53 0.21
N ALA A 32 -2.46 -22.18 0.12
CA ALA A 32 -3.55 -23.15 0.11
C ALA A 32 -3.56 -24.00 -1.16
N PHE A 33 -3.19 -23.43 -2.30
CA PHE A 33 -3.29 -24.09 -3.61
C PHE A 33 -1.95 -24.51 -4.22
N GLY A 34 -0.82 -23.97 -3.75
CA GLY A 34 0.49 -24.15 -4.39
C GLY A 34 1.41 -25.20 -3.76
N ASN A 35 1.14 -25.69 -2.55
CA ASN A 35 2.11 -26.53 -1.84
C ASN A 35 1.51 -27.84 -1.29
N ALA A 36 1.66 -28.93 -2.05
CA ALA A 36 1.30 -30.29 -1.60
C ALA A 36 2.22 -30.83 -0.47
N GLY A 37 3.34 -30.14 -0.17
CA GLY A 37 4.37 -30.58 0.79
C GLY A 37 4.29 -29.98 2.20
N GLY A 38 3.24 -29.23 2.55
CA GLY A 38 2.90 -28.88 3.93
C GLY A 38 3.77 -27.82 4.64
N ARG A 39 4.78 -27.22 4.00
CA ARG A 39 5.56 -26.10 4.59
C ARG A 39 5.39 -24.83 3.79
N CYS A 40 4.28 -24.13 4.00
CA CYS A 40 4.14 -22.80 3.46
C CYS A 40 4.71 -21.75 4.41
N ARG A 41 5.64 -20.93 3.92
CA ARG A 41 6.16 -19.77 4.64
C ARG A 41 5.73 -18.51 3.90
N LEU A 42 5.24 -17.52 4.64
CA LEU A 42 5.07 -16.19 4.09
C LEU A 42 6.43 -15.70 3.58
N ARG A 43 6.46 -15.26 2.33
CA ARG A 43 7.64 -14.69 1.71
C ARG A 43 7.70 -13.23 2.07
N TRP A 44 8.84 -12.81 2.60
CA TRP A 44 9.09 -11.39 2.77
C TRP A 44 9.24 -10.69 1.42
N PRO A 45 9.03 -9.36 1.34
CA PRO A 45 9.18 -8.61 0.10
C PRO A 45 10.50 -8.86 -0.63
N TRP A 46 11.61 -8.96 0.12
CA TRP A 46 12.94 -9.23 -0.45
C TRP A 46 13.16 -10.68 -0.89
N GLN A 47 12.18 -11.57 -0.69
CA GLN A 47 12.20 -12.98 -1.11
C GLN A 47 11.23 -13.24 -2.28
N MET A 48 10.48 -12.23 -2.72
CA MET A 48 9.56 -12.30 -3.85
C MET A 48 10.30 -12.11 -5.17
N ALA A 49 9.72 -12.57 -6.27
CA ALA A 49 10.25 -12.26 -7.61
C ALA A 49 10.16 -10.74 -7.86
N ALA A 50 11.04 -10.21 -8.71
CA ALA A 50 11.10 -8.77 -8.98
C ALA A 50 9.75 -8.20 -9.46
N GLU A 51 9.01 -8.99 -10.26
CA GLU A 51 7.69 -8.65 -10.79
C GLU A 51 6.64 -8.54 -9.68
N ASP A 52 6.63 -9.52 -8.75
CA ASP A 52 5.75 -9.53 -7.59
C ASP A 52 6.05 -8.33 -6.66
N VAL A 53 7.33 -8.02 -6.44
CA VAL A 53 7.72 -6.86 -5.61
C VAL A 53 7.20 -5.56 -6.23
N GLN A 54 7.27 -5.42 -7.55
CA GLN A 54 6.76 -4.24 -8.22
C GLN A 54 5.25 -4.09 -7.99
N ILE A 55 4.49 -5.15 -8.21
CA ILE A 55 3.03 -5.12 -8.16
C ILE A 55 2.51 -5.00 -6.72
N PHE A 56 3.03 -5.80 -5.81
CA PHE A 56 2.50 -5.92 -4.46
C PHE A 56 3.10 -4.92 -3.47
N VAL A 57 4.20 -4.25 -3.82
CA VAL A 57 4.91 -3.34 -2.90
C VAL A 57 5.15 -1.98 -3.52
N LEU A 58 5.84 -1.87 -4.66
CA LEU A 58 6.18 -0.55 -5.22
C LEU A 58 4.96 0.24 -5.68
N ILE A 59 4.06 -0.36 -6.46
CA ILE A 59 2.88 0.35 -6.98
C ILE A 59 2.01 0.91 -5.84
N PRO A 60 1.64 0.12 -4.82
CA PRO A 60 0.92 0.64 -3.66
C PRO A 60 1.69 1.74 -2.93
N LEU A 61 3.01 1.56 -2.73
CA LEU A 61 3.85 2.53 -2.03
C LEU A 61 3.89 3.88 -2.76
N ILE A 62 4.00 3.87 -4.09
CA ILE A 62 3.96 5.07 -4.93
C ILE A 62 2.59 5.75 -4.78
N GLY A 63 1.50 4.98 -4.85
CA GLY A 63 0.14 5.51 -4.66
C GLY A 63 -0.03 6.20 -3.30
N VAL A 64 0.41 5.55 -2.22
CA VAL A 64 0.41 6.15 -0.86
C VAL A 64 1.26 7.42 -0.82
N GLY A 65 2.48 7.38 -1.38
CA GLY A 65 3.40 8.52 -1.41
C GLY A 65 2.82 9.73 -2.13
N VAL A 66 2.16 9.51 -3.27
CA VAL A 66 1.47 10.58 -4.02
C VAL A 66 0.33 11.17 -3.21
N LEU A 67 -0.51 10.33 -2.58
CA LEU A 67 -1.63 10.81 -1.76
C LEU A 67 -1.14 11.61 -0.53
N VAL A 68 -0.08 11.15 0.12
CA VAL A 68 0.57 11.86 1.23
C VAL A 68 1.13 13.21 0.76
N LEU A 69 1.81 13.23 -0.39
CA LEU A 69 2.38 14.46 -0.96
C LEU A 69 1.27 15.47 -1.31
N LEU A 70 0.20 15.02 -1.95
CA LEU A 70 -0.96 15.85 -2.27
C LEU A 70 -1.65 16.38 -1.01
N GLY A 71 -1.84 15.52 -0.01
CA GLY A 71 -2.37 15.91 1.29
C GLY A 71 -1.53 17.00 1.97
N TRP A 72 -0.20 16.85 1.91
CA TRP A 72 0.74 17.83 2.46
C TRP A 72 0.70 19.17 1.71
N LEU A 73 0.73 19.14 0.37
CA LEU A 73 0.63 20.33 -0.48
C LEU A 73 -0.68 21.08 -0.24
N ALA A 74 -1.81 20.36 -0.20
CA ALA A 74 -3.14 20.94 0.07
C ALA A 74 -3.21 21.59 1.48
N GLY A 75 -2.59 20.96 2.48
CA GLY A 75 -2.48 21.50 3.83
C GLY A 75 -1.59 22.75 3.91
N ARG A 76 -0.56 22.84 3.07
CA ARG A 76 0.34 24.01 2.98
C ARG A 76 -0.33 25.17 2.26
N ALA A 77 -1.03 24.91 1.15
CA ALA A 77 -1.80 25.90 0.41
C ALA A 77 -2.88 26.54 1.27
N GLY A 78 -3.61 25.73 2.05
CA GLY A 78 -4.63 26.21 2.97
C GLY A 78 -4.13 27.05 4.15
N ARG A 79 -2.81 27.05 4.44
CA ARG A 79 -2.18 27.90 5.47
C ARG A 79 -1.68 29.24 4.95
N ARG A 80 -1.53 29.41 3.63
CA ARG A 80 -1.07 30.66 3.01
C ARG A 80 -2.19 31.65 2.67
N GLN A 81 -3.45 31.22 2.76
CA GLN A 81 -4.64 32.01 2.41
C GLN A 81 -5.41 32.52 3.64
N GLY A 82 -4.93 32.24 4.86
CA GLY A 82 -5.57 32.65 6.10
C GLY A 82 -4.65 33.51 6.95
#